data_AF-A0A3S8WBJ6-F1
#
_entry.id   AF-A0A3S8WBJ6-F1
#
_cell.length_a   1.000
_cell.length_b   1.000
_cell.length_c   1.000
_cell.angle_alpha   90.00
_cell.angle_beta   90.00
_cell.angle_gamma   90.00
#
_symmetry.space_group_name_H-M   'P 1'
#
loop_
_entity.id
_entity.type
_entity.pdbx_description
1 polymer ?
#
loop_
_entity_poly.entity_id
_entity_poly.type
_entity_poly.pdbx_seq_one_letter_code
_entity_poly.pdbx_strand_id
1 'polypeptide(L)' 'METTMLAYPVHDVSVIPEKQELPPQDGWRCWALTGKSRLECSCGHAEGPMLNRVAPLMAKLHVLSGA' A
#
# COMPACT_ATOMS: atom_id res chain seq x y z
N MET A 1 -34.76 -17.18 12.01
CA MET A 1 -34.16 -16.00 11.37
C MET A 1 -32.67 -16.22 11.37
N GLU A 2 -32.13 -16.70 10.26
CA GLU A 2 -30.68 -16.81 10.08
C GLU A 2 -30.16 -15.39 9.86
N THR A 3 -29.43 -14.86 10.83
CA THR A 3 -28.67 -13.63 10.69
C THR A 3 -27.51 -13.93 9.74
N THR A 4 -27.69 -13.64 8.47
CA THR A 4 -26.60 -13.61 7.49
C THR A 4 -25.61 -12.56 7.97
N MET A 5 -24.55 -12.98 8.67
CA MET A 5 -23.41 -12.11 8.94
C MET A 5 -22.84 -11.74 7.57
N LEU A 6 -23.05 -10.51 7.15
CA LEU A 6 -22.32 -9.92 6.02
C LEU A 6 -20.85 -9.93 6.43
N ALA A 7 -20.12 -10.94 5.96
CA ALA A 7 -18.67 -10.96 6.09
C ALA A 7 -18.15 -9.80 5.25
N TYR A 8 -17.89 -8.66 5.90
CA TYR A 8 -17.16 -7.58 5.25
C TYR A 8 -15.80 -8.16 4.82
N PRO A 9 -15.45 -8.08 3.53
CA PRO A 9 -14.12 -8.51 3.11
C PRO A 9 -13.12 -7.70 3.93
N VAL A 10 -12.22 -8.40 4.63
CA VAL A 10 -11.16 -7.74 5.39
C VAL A 10 -10.17 -7.17 4.37
N HIS A 11 -10.19 -5.86 4.17
CA HIS A 11 -9.22 -5.14 3.36
C HIS A 11 -7.96 -4.87 4.20
N ASP A 12 -6.93 -5.69 4.03
CA ASP A 12 -5.62 -5.47 4.62
C ASP A 12 -4.72 -4.77 3.59
N VAL A 13 -4.51 -3.47 3.77
CA VAL A 13 -3.80 -2.62 2.81
C VAL A 13 -2.37 -2.39 3.26
N SER A 14 -1.43 -2.90 2.47
CA SER A 14 0.00 -2.62 2.59
C SER A 14 0.39 -1.35 1.85
N VAL A 15 1.01 -0.41 2.55
CA VAL A 15 1.66 0.77 1.95
C VAL A 15 3.12 0.44 1.69
N ILE A 16 3.49 0.29 0.42
CA ILE A 16 4.83 -0.12 0.00
C ILE A 16 5.58 1.11 -0.52
N PRO A 17 6.60 1.60 0.20
CA PRO A 17 7.39 2.72 -0.28
C PRO A 17 8.24 2.29 -1.47
N GLU A 18 8.28 3.15 -2.49
CA GLU A 18 9.16 2.96 -3.62
C GLU A 18 10.60 3.31 -3.24
N LYS A 19 11.50 2.43 -3.69
CA LYS A 19 12.93 2.59 -3.53
C LYS A 19 13.62 2.59 -4.88
N GLN A 20 14.63 3.44 -5.01
CA GLN A 20 15.53 3.46 -6.14
C GLN A 20 16.91 2.97 -5.68
N GLU A 21 17.50 2.06 -6.43
CA GLU A 21 18.88 1.61 -6.18
C GLU A 21 19.84 2.77 -6.49
N LEU A 22 20.75 3.01 -5.55
CA LEU A 22 21.83 3.98 -5.69
C LEU A 22 23.13 3.26 -6.09
N PRO A 23 24.12 3.99 -6.62
CA PRO A 23 25.47 3.44 -6.78
C PRO A 23 25.94 2.79 -5.45
N PRO A 24 26.56 1.60 -5.53
CA PRO A 24 27.07 0.92 -4.34
C PRO A 24 28.07 1.80 -3.57
N GLN A 25 28.02 1.75 -2.24
CA GLN A 25 28.97 2.43 -1.36
C GLN A 25 29.71 1.37 -0.54
N ASP A 26 31.03 1.32 -0.66
CA ASP A 26 31.90 0.40 0.09
C ASP A 26 31.47 -1.09 -0.01
N GLY A 27 31.04 -1.51 -1.21
CA GLY A 27 30.60 -2.88 -1.47
C GLY A 27 29.16 -3.20 -1.04
N TRP A 28 28.43 -2.23 -0.48
CA TRP A 28 27.03 -2.38 -0.11
C TRP A 28 26.09 -1.92 -1.21
N ARG A 29 24.99 -2.66 -1.39
CA ARG A 29 23.86 -2.18 -2.18
C ARG A 29 23.11 -1.12 -1.39
N CYS A 30 22.95 0.05 -1.98
CA CYS A 30 22.31 1.20 -1.35
C CYS A 30 20.97 1.48 -2.01
N TRP A 31 19.99 1.94 -1.23
CA TRP A 31 18.68 2.34 -1.73
C TRP A 31 18.27 3.69 -1.17
N ALA A 32 17.64 4.52 -2.01
CA ALA A 32 16.98 5.76 -1.61
C ALA A 32 15.47 5.63 -1.72
N LEU A 33 14.76 6.18 -0.73
CA LEU A 33 13.31 6.36 -0.84
C LEU A 33 13.01 7.47 -1.85
N THR A 34 12.10 7.22 -2.78
CA THR A 34 11.75 8.18 -3.85
C THR A 34 10.72 9.24 -3.40
N GLY A 35 10.21 9.11 -2.17
CA GLY A 35 9.08 9.92 -1.67
C GLY A 35 7.71 9.48 -2.21
N LYS A 36 7.67 8.39 -2.98
CA LYS A 36 6.46 7.76 -3.50
C LYS A 36 6.21 6.40 -2.85
N SER A 37 4.95 6.00 -2.82
CA SER A 37 4.49 4.70 -2.34
C SER A 37 3.40 4.17 -3.27
N ARG A 38 3.20 2.85 -3.23
CA ARG A 38 2.05 2.16 -3.84
C ARG A 38 1.28 1.41 -2.77
N LEU A 39 0.02 1.12 -3.05
CA LEU A 39 -0.87 0.34 -2.20
C LEU A 39 -1.03 -1.06 -2.80
N GLU A 40 -1.06 -2.07 -1.94
CA GLU A 40 -1.48 -3.42 -2.28
C GLU A 40 -2.46 -3.90 -1.20
N CYS A 41 -3.61 -4.43 -1.60
CA CYS A 41 -4.63 -4.92 -0.68
C CYS A 41 -4.85 -6.43 -0.84
N SER A 42 -5.19 -7.11 0.25
CA SER A 42 -5.62 -8.51 0.26
C SER A 42 -6.76 -8.84 -0.72
N CYS A 43 -7.59 -7.86 -1.10
CA CYS A 43 -8.66 -8.03 -2.10
C CYS A 43 -8.16 -8.04 -3.56
N GLY A 44 -6.86 -7.87 -3.80
CA GLY A 44 -6.26 -7.78 -5.13
C GLY A 44 -6.21 -6.35 -5.70
N HIS A 45 -6.73 -5.36 -4.96
CA HIS A 45 -6.59 -3.96 -5.36
C HIS A 45 -5.14 -3.49 -5.23
N ALA A 46 -4.65 -2.80 -6.24
CA ALA A 46 -3.34 -2.15 -6.24
C ALA A 46 -3.45 -0.74 -6.85
N GLU A 47 -2.80 0.24 -6.24
CA GLU A 47 -2.87 1.64 -6.66
C GLU A 47 -1.52 2.35 -6.48
N GLY A 48 -1.25 3.33 -7.33
CA GLY A 48 -0.06 4.19 -7.27
C GLY A 48 0.83 4.08 -8.53
N PRO A 49 2.02 4.70 -8.52
CA PRO A 49 2.62 5.39 -7.38
C PRO A 49 1.99 6.73 -7.02
N MET A 50 2.00 7.05 -5.73
CA MET A 50 1.50 8.30 -5.16
C MET A 50 2.46 8.85 -4.10
N LEU A 51 2.31 10.12 -3.70
CA LEU A 51 3.15 10.71 -2.65
C LEU A 51 2.98 9.96 -1.31
N ASN A 52 4.07 9.75 -0.57
CA ASN A 52 4.05 9.06 0.73
C ASN A 52 3.05 9.64 1.72
N ARG A 53 2.87 10.97 1.71
CA ARG A 53 1.90 11.66 2.58
C ARG A 53 0.43 11.35 2.24
N VAL A 54 0.16 10.93 1.01
CA VAL A 54 -1.19 10.64 0.50
C VAL A 54 -1.53 9.15 0.65
N ALA A 55 -0.55 8.26 0.59
CA ALA A 55 -0.78 6.81 0.64
C ALA A 55 -1.57 6.31 1.87
N PRO A 56 -1.33 6.79 3.11
CA PRO A 56 -2.14 6.41 4.26
C PRO A 56 -3.61 6.86 4.15
N LEU A 57 -3.87 7.98 3.48
CA LEU A 57 -5.23 8.47 3.26
C LEU A 57 -5.96 7.59 2.23
N MET A 58 -5.27 7.21 1.15
CA MET A 58 -5.82 6.33 0.12
C MET A 58 -6.06 4.91 0.64
N ALA A 59 -5.15 4.38 1.47
CA ALA A 59 -5.37 3.10 2.14
C ALA A 59 -6.64 3.11 3.01
N LYS A 60 -6.85 4.16 3.80
CA LYS A 60 -8.08 4.32 4.60
C LYS A 60 -9.33 4.43 3.73
N LEU A 61 -9.26 5.18 2.63
CA LEU A 61 -10.38 5.34 1.72
C LEU A 61 -10.77 4.00 1.09
N HIS A 62 -9.80 3.19 0.68
CA HIS A 62 -10.05 1.86 0.13
C HIS A 62 -10.75 0.95 1.14
N VAL A 63 -10.26 0.90 2.39
CA VAL A 63 -10.90 0.13 3.47
C VAL A 63 -12.35 0.58 3.72
N LEU A 64 -12.63 1.89 3.68
CA LEU A 64 -13.97 2.43 3.90
C LEU A 64 -14.91 2.24 2.71
N SER A 65 -14.38 2.16 1.49
CA SER A 65 -15.19 2.07 0.26
C SER A 65 -15.68 0.64 -0.03
N GLY A 66 -15.07 -0.38 0.56
CA GLY A 66 -15.51 -1.78 0.46
C GLY A 66 -15.61 -2.32 -0.98
N ALA A 67 -14.83 -1.76 -1.90
CA ALA A 67 -14.89 -2.03 -3.35
C ALA A 67 -13.62 -2.71 -3.86
#